data_AF-A0A8J6MBQ6-F1
#
_entry.id   AF-A0A8J6MBQ6-F1
#
_cell.length_a   1.000
_cell.length_b   1.000
_cell.length_c   1.000
_cell.angle_alpha   90.00
_cell.angle_beta   90.00
_cell.angle_gamma   90.00
#
_symmetry.space_group_name_H-M   'P 1'
#
loop_
_entity.id
_entity.type
_entity.pdbx_description
1 polymer ?
#
loop_
_entity_poly.entity_id
_entity_poly.type
_entity_poly.pdbx_seq_one_letter_code
_entity_poly.pdbx_strand_id
1 'polypeptide(L)'
;SMLAGAYFGAVANSYLAGSLIPSSGQFGLVEYVTFLGLFTIFLSLIATVVSAFIWNTLDDRPLSRRFDRWTVVTIGLGYVAINLALPWFA
;
A
#
# COMPACT_ATOMS: atom_id res chain seq x y z
N SER A 1 -13.67 -8.39 2.62
CA SER A 1 -12.29 -8.78 3.02
C SER A 1 -11.22 -8.41 1.97
N MET A 2 -11.44 -7.43 1.09
CA MET A 2 -10.52 -7.08 -0.02
C MET A 2 -9.08 -6.76 0.43
N LEU A 3 -8.90 -6.02 1.54
CA LEU A 3 -7.58 -5.64 2.04
C LEU A 3 -6.75 -6.83 2.52
N ALA A 4 -7.39 -7.77 3.23
CA ALA A 4 -6.72 -9.00 3.67
C ALA A 4 -6.31 -9.85 2.47
N GLY A 5 -7.17 -9.97 1.44
CA GLY A 5 -6.83 -10.67 0.19
C GLY A 5 -5.66 -10.02 -0.54
N ALA A 6 -5.63 -8.69 -0.63
CA ALA A 6 -4.52 -7.95 -1.22
C ALA A 6 -3.20 -8.17 -0.44
N TYR A 7 -3.25 -8.14 0.89
CA TYR A 7 -2.09 -8.42 1.74
C TYR A 7 -1.53 -9.82 1.52
N PHE A 8 -2.38 -10.86 1.58
CA PHE A 8 -1.94 -12.24 1.33
C PHE A 8 -1.40 -12.44 -0.09
N GLY A 9 -2.00 -11.79 -1.09
CA GLY A 9 -1.48 -11.81 -2.45
C GLY A 9 -0.09 -11.18 -2.57
N ALA A 10 0.13 -10.02 -1.93
CA ALA A 10 1.43 -9.35 -1.92
C ALA A 10 2.51 -10.18 -1.21
N VAL A 11 2.17 -10.82 -0.09
CA VAL A 11 3.07 -11.74 0.63
C VAL A 11 3.38 -12.99 -0.21
N ALA A 12 2.38 -13.59 -0.87
CA ALA A 12 2.63 -14.72 -1.76
C ALA A 12 3.57 -14.35 -2.92
N ASN A 13 3.37 -13.17 -3.50
CA ASN A 13 4.25 -12.64 -4.54
C ASN A 13 5.69 -12.43 -4.04
N SER A 14 5.88 -11.91 -2.83
CA SER A 14 7.22 -11.71 -2.26
C SER A 14 7.97 -13.03 -2.07
N TYR A 15 7.28 -14.07 -1.60
CA TYR A 15 7.86 -15.41 -1.46
C TYR A 15 8.24 -16.03 -2.80
N LEU A 16 7.38 -15.90 -3.82
CA LEU A 16 7.67 -16.42 -5.16
C LEU A 16 8.80 -15.65 -5.85
N ALA A 17 8.84 -14.32 -5.70
CA ALA A 17 9.91 -13.50 -6.24
C ALA A 17 11.27 -13.87 -5.63
N GLY A 18 11.34 -14.01 -4.30
CA GLY A 18 12.57 -14.38 -3.60
C GLY A 18 13.06 -15.81 -3.87
N SER A 19 12.20 -16.70 -4.39
CA SER A 19 12.63 -18.06 -4.80
C SER A 19 13.14 -18.13 -6.23
N LEU A 20 12.75 -17.18 -7.08
CA LEU A 20 13.13 -17.11 -8.50
C LEU A 20 14.38 -16.24 -8.73
N ILE A 21 14.56 -15.19 -7.92
CA ILE A 21 15.67 -14.25 -8.06
C ILE A 21 16.83 -14.75 -7.20
N PRO A 22 18.02 -15.01 -7.79
CA PRO A 22 19.20 -15.38 -7.02
C PRO A 22 19.52 -14.28 -6.01
N SER A 23 19.88 -14.63 -4.79
CA SER A 23 20.26 -13.67 -3.76
C SER A 23 21.54 -12.92 -4.17
N SER A 24 21.39 -11.81 -4.88
CA SER A 24 22.38 -10.75 -4.89
C SER A 24 22.40 -10.20 -3.47
N GLY A 25 23.55 -10.14 -2.80
CA GLY A 25 23.66 -9.59 -1.43
C GLY A 25 23.33 -8.09 -1.29
N GLN A 26 22.54 -7.53 -2.20
CA GLN A 26 22.05 -6.16 -2.29
C GLN A 26 20.53 -6.19 -2.45
N PHE A 27 19.86 -5.17 -1.92
CA PHE A 27 18.43 -4.95 -2.15
C PHE A 27 18.20 -4.66 -3.63
N GLY A 28 17.48 -5.56 -4.31
CA GLY A 28 17.11 -5.38 -5.70
C GLY A 28 15.82 -4.58 -5.87
N LEU A 29 15.56 -4.23 -7.12
CA LEU A 29 14.38 -3.46 -7.50
C LEU A 29 13.07 -4.19 -7.14
N VAL A 30 13.10 -5.52 -7.14
CA VAL A 30 11.94 -6.36 -6.79
C VAL A 30 11.63 -6.32 -5.30
N GLU A 31 12.64 -6.31 -4.44
CA GLU A 31 12.47 -6.16 -2.99
C GLU A 31 11.90 -4.78 -2.64
N TYR A 32 12.36 -3.71 -3.31
CA TYR A 32 11.81 -2.36 -3.11
C TYR A 32 10.34 -2.24 -3.51
N VAL A 33 9.97 -2.74 -4.69
CA VAL A 33 8.57 -2.71 -5.17
C VAL A 33 7.67 -3.55 -4.26
N THR A 34 8.17 -4.70 -3.81
CA THR A 34 7.45 -5.58 -2.88
C THR A 34 7.21 -4.90 -1.53
N PHE A 35 8.23 -4.28 -0.95
CA PHE A 35 8.12 -3.55 0.30
C PHE A 35 7.15 -2.37 0.17
N LEU A 36 7.26 -1.60 -0.91
CA LEU A 36 6.36 -0.49 -1.21
C LEU A 36 4.90 -0.95 -1.32
N GLY A 37 4.66 -2.09 -1.99
CA GLY A 37 3.34 -2.69 -2.12
C GLY A 37 2.73 -3.06 -0.76
N LEU A 38 3.50 -3.76 0.09
CA LEU A 38 3.06 -4.11 1.45
C LEU A 38 2.80 -2.87 2.31
N PHE A 39 3.67 -1.87 2.25
CA PHE A 39 3.51 -0.61 2.96
C PHE A 39 2.25 0.15 2.52
N THR A 40 1.95 0.15 1.23
CA THR A 40 0.76 0.80 0.65
C THR A 40 -0.54 0.11 1.11
N ILE A 41 -0.54 -1.23 1.16
CA ILE A 41 -1.67 -2.01 1.69
C ILE A 41 -1.88 -1.70 3.17
N PHE A 42 -0.80 -1.61 3.94
CA PHE A 42 -0.85 -1.25 5.36
C PHE A 42 -1.43 0.15 5.59
N LEU A 43 -0.98 1.16 4.83
CA LEU A 43 -1.55 2.50 4.88
C LEU A 43 -3.05 2.51 4.54
N SER A 44 -3.46 1.75 3.54
CA SER A 44 -4.85 1.63 3.12
C SER A 44 -5.72 1.02 4.21
N LEU A 45 -5.18 0.06 4.97
CA LEU A 45 -5.84 -0.52 6.14
C LEU A 45 -6.03 0.52 7.24
N ILE A 46 -4.97 1.29 7.58
CA ILE A 46 -5.08 2.37 8.56
C ILE A 46 -6.14 3.39 8.14
N ALA A 47 -6.11 3.84 6.89
CA ALA A 47 -7.09 4.80 6.41
C ALA A 47 -8.53 4.26 6.48
N THR A 48 -8.73 2.97 6.21
CA THR A 48 -10.04 2.32 6.36
C THR A 48 -10.50 2.33 7.82
N VAL A 49 -9.60 2.04 8.77
CA VAL A 49 -9.92 2.08 10.21
C VAL A 49 -10.24 3.50 10.66
N VAL A 50 -9.46 4.49 10.21
CA VAL A 50 -9.70 5.91 10.53
C VAL A 50 -11.04 6.39 9.96
N SER A 51 -11.36 6.05 8.71
CA SER A 51 -12.63 6.41 8.10
C SER A 51 -13.82 5.78 8.84
N ALA A 52 -13.70 4.51 9.23
CA ALA A 52 -14.71 3.82 10.04
C ALA A 52 -14.89 4.45 11.43
N PHE A 53 -13.79 4.89 12.06
CA PHE A 53 -13.83 5.60 13.33
C PHE A 53 -14.53 6.95 13.21
N ILE A 54 -14.21 7.75 12.17
CA ILE A 54 -14.87 9.04 11.92
C ILE A 54 -16.37 8.83 11.68
N TRP A 55 -16.73 7.82 10.90
CA TRP A 55 -18.13 7.51 10.59
C TRP A 55 -18.92 7.10 11.84
N ASN A 56 -18.39 6.18 12.67
CA ASN A 56 -19.13 5.62 13.80
C ASN A 56 -19.05 6.46 15.08
N THR A 57 -17.96 7.19 15.30
CA THR A 57 -17.72 7.91 16.56
C THR A 57 -18.07 9.40 16.47
N LEU A 58 -17.86 10.03 15.30
CA LEU A 58 -18.17 11.45 15.11
C LEU A 58 -19.53 11.70 14.43
N ASP A 59 -20.18 10.66 13.88
CA ASP A 59 -21.41 10.70 13.04
C ASP A 59 -21.35 11.73 11.89
N ASP A 60 -20.14 12.18 11.55
CA ASP A 60 -19.90 13.27 10.62
C ASP A 60 -19.61 12.71 9.22
N ARG A 61 -20.68 12.21 8.59
CA ARG A 61 -20.69 11.62 7.25
C ARG A 61 -19.99 12.46 6.17
N PRO A 62 -20.15 13.80 6.09
CA PRO A 62 -19.44 14.58 5.08
C PRO A 62 -17.93 14.61 5.29
N LEU A 63 -17.45 14.53 6.53
CA LEU A 63 -16.02 14.51 6.85
C LEU A 63 -15.38 13.19 6.42
N SER A 64 -16.03 12.05 6.73
CA SER A 64 -15.57 10.72 6.30
C SER A 64 -15.49 10.62 4.77
N ARG A 65 -16.49 11.13 4.03
CA ARG A 65 -16.46 11.12 2.55
C ARG A 65 -15.34 11.97 1.96
N ARG A 66 -15.02 13.11 2.60
CA ARG A 66 -13.86 13.92 2.19
C ARG A 66 -12.56 13.19 2.48
N PHE A 67 -12.44 12.59 3.66
CA PHE A 67 -11.26 11.82 4.06
C PHE A 67 -10.99 10.65 3.10
N ASP A 68 -12.01 9.88 2.72
CA ASP A 68 -11.88 8.79 1.74
C ASP A 68 -11.37 9.30 0.40
N ARG A 69 -11.90 10.44 -0.07
CA ARG A 69 -11.48 11.04 -1.35
C ARG A 69 -10.02 11.48 -1.32
N TRP A 70 -9.61 12.14 -0.23
CA TRP A 70 -8.21 12.53 -0.04
C TRP A 70 -7.29 11.31 0.10
N THR A 71 -7.74 10.26 0.77
CA THR A 71 -7.00 9.00 0.91
C THR A 71 -6.72 8.37 -0.44
N VAL A 72 -7.74 8.23 -1.30
CA VAL A 72 -7.59 7.66 -2.64
C VAL A 72 -6.61 8.49 -3.48
N VAL A 73 -6.75 9.82 -3.45
CA VAL A 73 -5.86 10.70 -4.22
C VAL A 73 -4.42 10.63 -3.71
N THR A 74 -4.22 10.67 -2.39
CA THR A 74 -2.88 10.74 -1.79
C THR A 74 -2.15 9.41 -1.94
N ILE A 75 -2.81 8.28 -1.62
CA ILE A 75 -2.21 6.95 -1.75
C ILE A 75 -2.00 6.60 -3.22
N GLY A 76 -2.98 6.88 -4.09
CA GLY A 76 -2.88 6.59 -5.52
C GLY A 76 -1.78 7.37 -6.22
N LEU A 77 -1.75 8.69 -6.05
CA LEU A 77 -0.71 9.54 -6.64
C LEU A 77 0.67 9.25 -6.04
N GLY A 78 0.75 9.05 -4.71
CA GLY A 78 1.99 8.71 -4.03
C GLY A 78 2.58 7.38 -4.55
N TYR A 79 1.75 6.35 -4.69
CA TYR A 79 2.20 5.05 -5.20
C TYR A 79 2.73 5.16 -6.63
N VAL A 80 2.03 5.86 -7.52
CA VAL A 80 2.48 6.08 -8.91
C VAL A 80 3.78 6.87 -8.94
N ALA A 81 3.86 7.98 -8.19
CA ALA A 81 5.06 8.81 -8.15
C ALA A 81 6.30 8.04 -7.65
N ILE A 82 6.15 7.24 -6.59
CA ILE A 82 7.26 6.44 -6.04
C ILE A 82 7.66 5.32 -7.01
N ASN A 83 6.71 4.65 -7.65
CA ASN A 83 7.04 3.62 -8.66
C ASN A 83 7.75 4.21 -9.89
N LEU A 84 7.40 5.43 -10.30
CA LEU A 84 8.12 6.13 -11.37
C LEU A 84 9.51 6.60 -10.90
N ALA A 85 9.64 6.99 -9.63
CA ALA A 85 10.91 7.45 -9.06
C ALA A 85 11.91 6.30 -8.84
N LEU A 86 11.43 5.12 -8.44
CA LEU A 86 12.23 3.96 -8.06
C LEU A 86 13.34 3.60 -9.06
N PRO A 87 13.11 3.51 -10.38
CA PRO A 87 14.14 3.21 -11.37
C PRO A 87 15.31 4.20 -11.43
N TRP A 88 15.13 5.44 -10.93
CA TRP A 88 16.20 6.43 -10.87
C TRP A 88 17.01 6.35 -9.58
N PHE A 89 16.52 5.64 -8.55
CA PHE A 89 17.17 5.53 -7.23
C PHE A 89 17.60 4.11 -6.86
N ALA A 90 17.07 3.08 -7.53
CA ALA A 90 17.39 1.67 -7.37
C ALA A 90 18.41 1.22 -8.43
#